data_AF-A0A816H8G3-F1
#
_entry.id   AF-A0A816H8G3-F1
#
_cell.length_a   1.000
_cell.length_b   1.000
_cell.length_c   1.000
_cell.angle_alpha   90.00
_cell.angle_beta   90.00
_cell.angle_gamma   90.00
#
_symmetry.space_group_name_H-M   'P 1'
#
loop_
_entity.id
_entity.type
_entity.pdbx_description
1 polymer ?
#
loop_
_entity_poly.entity_id
_entity_poly.type
_entity_poly.pdbx_seq_one_letter_code
_entity_poly.pdbx_strand_id
1 'polypeptide(L)'
;VKKRDTEQILLASVLLKHIQQMICNAQTISITKTNQINEMIFDHDDDQDELTKRFASAIFPTCALMNHSCVPNIRCVFDQGYLRVYTARSIRQGEEIFNCYGPQKSLVPSTEQRQSVLFDQYFFKCQCEGCVEMSKPLPVEKLTNGEN
;
A
#
# COMPACT_ATOMS: atom_id res chain seq x y z
N VAL A 1 17.52 41.08 -4.16
CA VAL A 1 17.51 39.83 -3.38
C VAL A 1 18.94 39.34 -3.27
N LYS A 2 19.51 39.25 -2.06
CA LYS A 2 20.92 38.88 -1.89
C LYS A 2 21.04 37.37 -2.13
N LYS A 3 22.14 36.91 -2.73
CA LYS A 3 22.39 35.50 -3.11
C LYS A 3 22.10 34.47 -1.99
N ARG A 4 22.29 34.87 -0.72
CA ARG A 4 21.97 34.08 0.50
C ARG A 4 20.47 33.79 0.66
N ASP A 5 19.60 34.68 0.20
CA ASP A 5 18.15 34.51 0.29
C ASP A 5 17.68 33.43 -0.69
N THR A 6 18.32 33.30 -1.85
CA THR A 6 17.92 32.33 -2.90
C THR A 6 18.20 30.88 -2.50
N GLU A 7 19.33 30.60 -1.87
CA GLU A 7 19.67 29.24 -1.40
C GLU A 7 18.73 28.79 -0.27
N GLN A 8 18.39 29.70 0.64
CA GLN A 8 17.44 29.44 1.72
C GLN A 8 16.03 29.20 1.20
N ILE A 9 15.58 29.99 0.23
CA ILE A 9 14.28 29.80 -0.43
C ILE A 9 14.25 28.45 -1.16
N LEU A 10 15.33 28.08 -1.86
CA LEU A 10 15.42 26.79 -2.55
C LEU A 10 15.33 25.64 -1.55
N LEU A 11 16.13 25.67 -0.48
CA LEU A 11 16.10 24.63 0.55
C LEU A 11 14.71 24.52 1.20
N ALA A 12 14.11 25.65 1.57
CA ALA A 12 12.76 25.67 2.15
C ALA A 12 11.70 25.11 1.18
N SER A 13 11.82 25.43 -0.11
CA SER A 13 10.89 24.93 -1.15
C SER A 13 11.02 23.42 -1.33
N VAL A 14 12.26 22.89 -1.34
CA VAL A 14 12.52 21.45 -1.44
C VAL A 14 12.01 20.71 -0.21
N LEU A 15 12.26 21.22 0.99
CA LEU A 15 11.75 20.65 2.25
C LEU A 15 10.23 20.64 2.26
N LEU A 16 9.59 21.76 1.93
CA LEU A 16 8.13 21.86 1.87
C LEU A 16 7.54 20.86 0.88
N LYS A 17 8.12 20.72 -0.32
CA LYS A 17 7.72 19.73 -1.32
C LYS A 17 7.78 18.31 -0.76
N HIS A 18 8.86 17.93 -0.07
CA HIS A 18 8.98 16.59 0.51
C HIS A 18 7.99 16.35 1.65
N ILE A 19 7.79 17.32 2.53
CA ILE A 19 6.79 17.24 3.61
C ILE A 19 5.39 17.02 3.04
N GLN A 20 5.02 17.78 2.00
CA GLN A 20 3.72 17.66 1.34
C GLN A 20 3.54 16.31 0.63
N GLN A 21 4.62 15.68 0.18
CA GLN A 21 4.57 14.36 -0.46
C GLN A 21 4.48 13.21 0.55
N MET A 22 4.89 13.41 1.80
CA MET A 22 5.02 12.29 2.75
C MET A 22 3.70 11.59 3.08
N ILE A 23 2.59 12.31 3.08
CA ILE A 23 1.29 11.74 3.48
C ILE A 23 0.80 10.70 2.45
N CYS A 24 0.98 11.01 1.16
CA CYS A 24 0.38 10.22 0.07
C CYS A 24 1.38 9.45 -0.78
N ASN A 25 2.65 9.87 -0.83
CA ASN A 25 3.65 9.34 -1.76
C ASN A 25 4.85 8.69 -1.06
N ALA A 26 4.84 8.64 0.28
CA ALA A 26 5.84 7.86 1.01
C ALA A 26 5.44 6.39 1.00
N GLN A 27 6.43 5.54 0.72
CA GLN A 27 6.30 4.10 0.83
C GLN A 27 6.87 3.66 2.18
N THR A 28 6.10 2.83 2.89
CA THR A 28 6.60 2.15 4.08
C THR A 28 7.65 1.11 3.70
N ILE A 29 8.79 1.14 4.38
CA ILE A 29 9.83 0.14 4.26
C ILE A 29 9.78 -0.77 5.48
N SER A 30 9.62 -2.06 5.22
CA SER A 30 9.60 -3.12 6.23
C SER A 30 10.80 -4.04 6.05
N ILE A 31 11.39 -4.51 7.16
CA ILE A 31 12.35 -5.62 7.18
C ILE A 31 11.59 -6.87 7.57
N THR A 32 11.68 -7.90 6.74
CA THR A 32 11.24 -9.25 7.07
C THR A 32 12.46 -10.06 7.51
N LYS A 33 12.42 -10.68 8.69
CA LYS A 33 13.46 -11.64 9.10
C LYS A 33 13.44 -12.81 8.11
N THR A 34 14.58 -13.09 7.49
CA THR A 34 14.70 -13.90 6.27
C THR A 34 14.12 -15.31 6.43
N ASN A 35 13.06 -15.61 5.67
CA ASN A 35 12.77 -16.89 4.99
C ASN A 35 11.34 -16.98 4.40
N GLN A 36 10.49 -15.96 4.54
CA GLN A 36 9.18 -15.93 3.90
C GLN A 36 8.99 -14.63 3.13
N ILE A 37 8.67 -14.76 1.83
CA ILE A 37 8.35 -13.65 0.93
C ILE A 37 6.92 -13.20 1.27
N ASN A 38 6.71 -12.58 2.43
CA ASN A 38 5.37 -12.24 2.88
C ASN A 38 4.99 -10.78 2.64
N GLU A 39 3.72 -10.67 2.32
CA GLU A 39 2.92 -9.56 1.84
C GLU A 39 3.05 -8.28 2.68
N MET A 40 2.68 -7.14 2.10
CA MET A 40 2.70 -5.86 2.81
C MET A 40 1.68 -5.86 3.94
N ILE A 41 2.10 -6.25 5.14
CA ILE A 41 1.28 -6.18 6.34
C ILE A 41 1.20 -4.72 6.81
N PHE A 42 -0.04 -4.22 6.90
CA PHE A 42 -0.37 -3.03 7.68
C PHE A 42 -0.88 -3.51 9.02
N ASP A 43 0.03 -3.51 9.99
CA ASP A 43 -0.35 -3.59 11.39
C ASP A 43 -0.68 -2.17 11.87
N HIS A 44 -1.82 -2.05 12.56
CA HIS A 44 -1.98 -1.07 13.63
C HIS A 44 -0.85 -1.28 14.65
N ASP A 45 -0.55 -0.31 15.51
CA ASP A 45 0.48 -0.39 16.56
C ASP A 45 0.26 -1.56 17.57
N ASP A 46 0.27 -2.80 17.12
CA ASP A 46 0.31 -4.01 17.93
C ASP A 46 1.72 -4.58 17.75
N ASP A 47 2.54 -4.40 18.78
CA ASP A 47 3.93 -4.86 18.90
C ASP A 47 4.07 -6.41 18.86
N GLN A 48 3.08 -7.13 18.31
CA GLN A 48 2.96 -8.59 18.42
C GLN A 48 3.36 -9.39 17.18
N ASP A 49 3.42 -8.81 15.96
CA ASP A 49 3.84 -9.57 14.78
C ASP A 49 5.36 -9.47 14.53
N GLU A 50 6.12 -10.46 15.05
CA GLU A 50 7.58 -10.53 14.94
C GLU A 50 8.11 -10.68 13.50
N LEU A 51 7.25 -10.96 12.51
CA LEU A 51 7.67 -11.32 11.15
C LEU A 51 8.06 -10.12 10.27
N THR A 52 7.33 -9.01 10.34
CA THR A 52 7.52 -7.87 9.43
C THR A 52 7.46 -6.55 10.18
N LYS A 53 8.62 -5.98 10.48
CA LYS A 53 8.71 -4.70 11.21
C LYS A 53 8.90 -3.53 10.24
N ARG A 54 8.03 -2.54 10.32
CA ARG A 54 8.23 -1.23 9.69
C ARG A 54 9.39 -0.52 10.37
N PHE A 55 10.37 -0.07 9.60
CA PHE A 55 11.55 0.58 10.16
C PHE A 55 11.87 1.92 9.51
N ALA A 56 11.30 2.22 8.33
CA ALA A 56 11.50 3.50 7.65
C ALA A 56 10.35 3.83 6.71
N SER A 57 10.30 5.10 6.28
CA SER A 57 9.49 5.57 5.15
C SER A 57 10.41 6.23 4.14
N ALA A 58 10.15 6.04 2.84
CA ALA A 58 10.93 6.67 1.79
C ALA A 58 10.06 7.11 0.61
N ILE A 59 10.51 8.15 -0.09
CA ILE A 59 9.83 8.67 -1.28
C ILE A 59 10.47 8.06 -2.51
N PHE A 60 9.66 7.35 -3.31
CA PHE A 60 10.04 6.80 -4.60
C PHE A 60 9.15 7.43 -5.69
N PRO A 61 9.56 8.56 -6.30
CA PRO A 61 8.68 9.35 -7.17
C PRO A 61 8.05 8.54 -8.32
N THR A 62 8.80 7.61 -8.92
CA THR A 62 8.27 6.74 -9.99
C THR A 62 7.20 5.78 -9.46
N CYS A 63 7.38 5.25 -8.25
CA CYS A 63 6.42 4.33 -7.66
C CYS A 63 5.16 5.05 -7.16
N ALA A 64 5.28 6.33 -6.79
CA ALA A 64 4.15 7.17 -6.40
C ALA A 64 3.15 7.45 -7.56
N LEU A 65 3.48 7.06 -8.79
CA LEU A 65 2.56 7.13 -9.93
C LEU A 65 1.57 5.96 -9.98
N MET A 66 1.85 4.86 -9.26
CA MET A 66 1.03 3.64 -9.32
C MET A 66 -0.14 3.76 -8.36
N ASN A 67 -1.36 3.84 -8.90
CA ASN A 67 -2.58 3.97 -8.11
C ASN A 67 -2.87 2.75 -7.25
N HIS A 68 -3.81 2.93 -6.31
CA HIS A 68 -4.21 1.88 -5.38
C HIS A 68 -5.24 0.89 -5.97
N SER A 69 -5.05 -0.39 -5.66
CA SER A 69 -6.11 -1.41 -5.63
C SER A 69 -5.99 -2.24 -4.34
N CYS A 70 -7.11 -2.62 -3.73
CA CYS A 70 -7.12 -3.58 -2.61
C CYS A 70 -6.75 -5.00 -3.05
N VAL A 71 -6.73 -5.24 -4.36
CA VAL A 71 -6.28 -6.46 -5.04
C VAL A 71 -5.28 -6.04 -6.13
N PRO A 72 -4.04 -5.70 -5.74
CA PRO A 72 -3.05 -5.13 -6.65
C PRO A 72 -2.58 -6.16 -7.68
N ASN A 73 -2.07 -5.68 -8.81
CA ASN A 73 -1.44 -6.54 -9.82
C ASN A 73 0.08 -6.55 -9.76
N ILE A 74 0.65 -5.80 -8.80
CA ILE A 74 2.07 -5.81 -8.45
C ILE A 74 2.28 -6.02 -6.95
N ARG A 75 3.52 -6.34 -6.59
CA ARG A 75 4.05 -6.27 -5.23
C ARG A 75 5.37 -5.51 -5.25
N CYS A 76 5.61 -4.72 -4.21
CA CYS A 76 6.88 -4.02 -4.01
C CYS A 76 7.67 -4.69 -2.89
N VAL A 77 8.97 -4.88 -3.10
CA VAL A 77 9.89 -5.43 -2.11
C VAL A 77 11.04 -4.45 -1.97
N PHE A 78 11.37 -4.09 -0.72
CA PHE A 78 12.58 -3.35 -0.46
C PHE A 78 13.73 -4.32 -0.23
N ASP A 79 14.80 -4.19 -1.02
CA ASP A 79 16.01 -4.99 -0.86
C ASP A 79 17.25 -4.15 -1.17
N GLN A 80 18.21 -4.16 -0.26
CA GLN A 80 19.52 -3.50 -0.42
C GLN A 80 19.44 -2.02 -0.86
N GLY A 81 18.48 -1.25 -0.34
CA GLY A 81 18.33 0.17 -0.70
C GLY A 81 17.47 0.44 -1.93
N TYR A 82 16.97 -0.61 -2.61
CA TYR A 82 16.13 -0.49 -3.79
C TYR A 82 14.71 -0.95 -3.51
N LEU A 83 13.74 -0.18 -4.01
CA LEU A 83 12.36 -0.65 -4.14
C LEU A 83 12.23 -1.41 -5.46
N ARG A 84 12.01 -2.72 -5.38
CA ARG A 84 11.81 -3.60 -6.53
C ARG A 84 10.33 -3.90 -6.71
N VAL A 85 9.83 -3.70 -7.91
CA VAL A 85 8.43 -3.94 -8.28
C VAL A 85 8.34 -5.22 -9.10
N TYR A 86 7.47 -6.13 -8.68
CA TYR A 86 7.22 -7.40 -9.37
C TYR A 86 5.74 -7.51 -9.70
N THR A 87 5.42 -8.09 -10.85
CA THR A 87 4.03 -8.48 -11.16
C THR A 87 3.57 -9.56 -10.19
N ALA A 88 2.37 -9.39 -9.62
CA ALA A 88 1.71 -10.40 -8.79
C ALA A 88 0.80 -11.33 -9.62
N ARG A 89 0.39 -10.88 -10.81
CA ARG A 89 -0.37 -11.64 -11.80
C ARG A 89 0.00 -11.20 -13.21
N SER A 90 -0.52 -11.89 -14.23
CA SER A 90 -0.40 -11.43 -15.62
C SER A 90 -1.08 -10.07 -15.79
N ILE A 91 -0.42 -9.17 -16.53
CA ILE A 91 -0.88 -7.80 -16.82
C ILE A 91 -0.96 -7.66 -18.34
N ARG A 92 -2.10 -7.21 -18.86
CA ARG A 92 -2.30 -7.03 -20.30
C ARG A 92 -1.69 -5.71 -20.78
N GLN A 93 -1.39 -5.61 -22.07
CA GLN A 93 -0.98 -4.34 -22.66
C GLN A 93 -2.08 -3.29 -22.46
N GLY A 94 -1.70 -2.11 -21.95
CA GLY A 94 -2.62 -1.01 -21.64
C GLY A 94 -3.39 -1.15 -20.33
N GLU A 95 -3.20 -2.25 -19.59
CA GLU A 95 -3.73 -2.38 -18.24
C GLU A 95 -2.92 -1.51 -17.26
N GLU A 96 -3.63 -0.82 -16.37
CA GLU A 96 -3.00 0.02 -15.35
C GLU A 96 -2.26 -0.81 -14.30
N ILE A 97 -1.15 -0.27 -13.80
CA ILE A 97 -0.38 -0.89 -12.72
C ILE A 97 -0.91 -0.40 -11.38
N PHE A 98 -1.40 -1.34 -10.56
CA PHE A 98 -1.98 -1.06 -9.26
C PHE A 98 -1.10 -1.57 -8.13
N ASN A 99 -0.67 -0.65 -7.28
CA ASN A 99 -0.03 -0.93 -6.00
C ASN A 99 -1.07 -1.14 -4.88
N CYS A 100 -0.67 -1.68 -3.74
CA CYS A 100 -1.44 -1.61 -2.51
C CYS A 100 -0.86 -0.52 -1.60
N TYR A 101 -1.72 0.37 -1.10
CA TYR A 101 -1.36 1.45 -0.17
C TYR A 101 -1.48 1.00 1.29
N GLY A 102 -1.81 -0.27 1.48
CA GLY A 102 -1.83 -0.94 2.76
C GLY A 102 -3.03 -1.83 3.02
N PRO A 103 -4.28 -1.34 2.87
CA PRO A 103 -5.45 -2.15 3.13
C PRO A 103 -5.68 -3.13 1.97
N GLN A 104 -4.97 -4.26 1.97
CA GLN A 104 -5.17 -5.36 1.03
C GLN A 104 -6.40 -6.17 1.43
N LYS A 105 -7.20 -6.62 0.46
CA LYS A 105 -8.44 -7.38 0.71
C LYS A 105 -8.19 -8.68 1.49
N SER A 106 -7.07 -9.36 1.25
CA SER A 106 -6.71 -10.61 1.94
C SER A 106 -6.42 -10.41 3.43
N LEU A 107 -5.90 -9.24 3.81
CA LEU A 107 -5.55 -8.92 5.20
C LEU A 107 -6.67 -8.19 5.94
N VAL A 108 -7.41 -7.33 5.23
CA VAL A 108 -8.51 -6.54 5.78
C VAL A 108 -9.78 -6.83 4.98
N PRO A 109 -10.59 -7.83 5.36
CA PRO A 109 -11.77 -8.22 4.59
C PRO A 109 -12.89 -7.17 4.58
N SER A 110 -13.04 -6.37 5.64
CA SER A 110 -14.06 -5.32 5.71
C SER A 110 -13.81 -4.21 4.69
N THR A 111 -14.76 -4.02 3.77
CA THR A 111 -14.67 -2.95 2.77
C THR A 111 -14.76 -1.58 3.42
N GLU A 112 -15.61 -1.41 4.42
CA GLU A 112 -15.79 -0.15 5.15
C GLU A 112 -14.49 0.27 5.83
N GLN A 113 -13.79 -0.66 6.49
CA GLN A 113 -12.51 -0.39 7.13
C GLN A 113 -11.45 0.03 6.10
N ARG A 114 -11.34 -0.69 4.97
CA ARG A 114 -10.42 -0.32 3.89
C ARG A 114 -10.72 1.08 3.34
N GLN A 115 -12.00 1.42 3.13
CA GLN A 115 -12.42 2.73 2.63
C GLN A 115 -12.11 3.84 3.63
N SER A 116 -12.33 3.62 4.93
CA SER A 116 -12.01 4.61 5.97
C SER A 116 -10.52 4.95 5.95
N VAL A 117 -9.65 3.93 6.04
CA VAL A 117 -8.19 4.12 6.05
C VAL A 117 -7.71 4.87 4.80
N LEU A 118 -8.21 4.48 3.62
CA LEU A 118 -7.83 5.12 2.37
C LEU A 118 -8.33 6.56 2.29
N PHE A 119 -9.54 6.83 2.76
CA PHE A 119 -10.09 8.18 2.75
C PHE A 119 -9.37 9.10 3.73
N ASP A 120 -9.06 8.62 4.93
CA ASP A 120 -8.42 9.41 5.97
C ASP A 120 -6.99 9.82 5.61
N GLN A 121 -6.25 8.94 4.92
CA GLN A 121 -4.85 9.21 4.54
C GLN A 121 -4.70 9.78 3.12
N TYR A 122 -5.43 9.23 2.15
CA TYR A 122 -5.21 9.53 0.72
C TYR A 122 -6.37 10.28 0.08
N PHE A 123 -7.43 10.59 0.84
CA PHE A 123 -8.54 11.44 0.43
C PHE A 123 -9.30 10.97 -0.82
N PHE A 124 -9.36 9.65 -1.05
CA PHE A 124 -10.13 9.04 -2.15
C PHE A 124 -10.98 7.86 -1.68
N LYS A 125 -11.98 7.49 -2.49
CA LYS A 125 -12.77 6.26 -2.31
C LYS A 125 -12.31 5.23 -3.33
N CYS A 126 -11.94 4.04 -2.87
CA CYS A 126 -11.45 2.97 -3.74
C CYS A 126 -12.60 2.34 -4.52
N GLN A 127 -12.41 2.11 -5.82
CA GLN A 127 -13.39 1.50 -6.72
C GLN A 127 -12.89 0.19 -7.34
N CYS A 128 -11.86 -0.44 -6.74
CA CYS A 128 -11.33 -1.70 -7.25
C CYS A 128 -12.35 -2.85 -7.14
N GLU A 129 -12.14 -3.93 -7.88
CA GLU A 129 -12.98 -5.14 -7.84
C GLU A 129 -13.16 -5.67 -6.40
N GLY A 130 -12.10 -5.58 -5.58
CA GLY A 130 -12.14 -5.99 -4.19
C GLY A 130 -13.15 -5.22 -3.33
N CYS A 131 -13.46 -3.98 -3.68
CA CYS A 131 -14.45 -3.13 -2.99
C CYS A 131 -15.84 -3.20 -3.64
N VAL A 132 -15.93 -3.49 -4.94
CA VAL A 132 -17.20 -3.51 -5.69
C VAL A 132 -17.90 -4.88 -5.61
N GLU A 133 -17.16 -5.97 -5.43
CA GLU A 133 -17.70 -7.34 -5.44
C GLU A 133 -18.62 -7.71 -4.26
N MET A 134 -18.66 -6.91 -3.17
CA MET A 134 -19.48 -7.20 -1.98
C MET A 134 -21.01 -7.04 -2.16
N SER A 135 -21.49 -6.81 -3.38
CA SER A 135 -22.92 -6.93 -3.71
C SER A 135 -23.38 -8.38 -3.91
N LYS A 136 -22.46 -9.37 -3.90
CA LYS A 136 -22.81 -10.79 -3.99
C LYS A 136 -22.57 -11.47 -2.64
N PRO A 137 -23.62 -12.01 -1.98
CA PRO A 137 -23.42 -12.80 -0.78
C PRO A 137 -22.54 -14.01 -1.10
N LEU A 138 -21.57 -14.28 -0.22
CA LEU A 138 -20.77 -15.50 -0.27
C LEU A 138 -21.71 -16.72 -0.26
N PRO A 139 -21.47 -17.76 -1.08
CA PRO A 139 -22.18 -19.01 -0.96
C PRO A 139 -21.94 -19.57 0.44
N VAL A 140 -22.99 -19.65 1.26
CA VAL A 140 -22.94 -20.41 2.50
C VAL A 140 -22.81 -21.88 2.08
N GLU A 141 -21.59 -22.43 2.17
CA GLU A 141 -21.42 -23.88 2.09
C GLU A 141 -22.24 -24.50 3.22
N LYS A 142 -23.30 -25.21 2.82
CA LYS A 142 -24.09 -26.01 3.74
C LYS A 142 -23.17 -27.09 4.29
N LEU A 143 -22.77 -26.95 5.56
CA LEU A 143 -22.32 -28.06 6.38
C LEU A 143 -23.47 -29.07 6.41
N THR A 144 -23.45 -30.04 5.50
CA THR A 144 -24.29 -31.22 5.61
C THR A 144 -23.74 -32.04 6.76
N ASN A 145 -24.44 -32.04 7.89
CA ASN A 145 -24.25 -33.00 8.96
C ASN A 145 -24.38 -34.40 8.35
N GLY A 146 -23.27 -35.12 8.28
CA GLY A 146 -23.25 -36.53 7.96
C GLY A 146 -23.69 -37.32 9.19
N GLU A 147 -24.98 -37.63 9.27
CA GLU A 147 -25.44 -38.82 9.96
C GLU A 147 -25.31 -40.00 8.99
N ASN A 148 -24.47 -40.98 9.37
CA ASN A 148 -24.60 -42.41 9.08
C ASN A 148 -23.61 -43.17 9.97
#